data_AF-A0A009R633-F1
#
_entry.id   AF-A0A009R633-F1
#
_cell.length_a   1.000
_cell.length_b   1.000
_cell.length_c   1.000
_cell.angle_alpha   90.00
_cell.angle_beta   90.00
_cell.angle_gamma   90.00
#
_symmetry.space_group_name_H-M   'P 1'
#
loop_
_entity.id
_entity.type
_entity.pdbx_description
1 polymer ?
#
loop_
_entity_poly.entity_id
_entity_poly.type
_entity_poly.pdbx_seq_one_letter_code
_entity_poly.pdbx_strand_id
1 'polypeptide(L)' 'MTRDPILDPQSDKTYRFSLTVSPDGEKLTARGYIGISAIGRNQTWYRVK' A
#
# COMPACT_ATOMS: atom_id res chain seq x y z
N MET A 1 10.44 -5.60 -2.46
CA MET A 1 9.23 -5.46 -1.60
C MET A 1 9.65 -4.68 -0.35
N THR A 2 9.66 -3.36 -0.41
CA THR A 2 10.03 -2.50 0.72
C THR A 2 8.87 -2.51 1.73
N ARG A 3 9.15 -2.90 2.98
CA ARG A 3 8.13 -3.09 4.04
C ARG A 3 8.32 -2.06 5.14
N ASP A 4 8.71 -0.85 4.78
CA ASP A 4 9.00 0.19 5.75
C ASP A 4 7.68 0.79 6.26
N PRO A 5 7.48 0.84 7.58
CA PRO A 5 6.31 1.48 8.17
C PRO A 5 6.35 2.99 7.91
N ILE A 6 5.21 3.55 7.51
CA ILE A 6 5.00 5.00 7.36
C ILE A 6 4.32 5.48 8.65
N LEU A 7 4.95 6.43 9.34
CA LEU A 7 4.36 7.13 10.49
C LEU A 7 3.48 8.27 9.99
N ASP A 8 2.23 8.32 10.43
CA ASP A 8 1.37 9.49 10.27
C ASP A 8 1.54 10.41 11.49
N PRO A 9 2.17 11.60 11.34
CA PRO A 9 2.44 12.49 12.46
C PRO A 9 1.18 13.18 13.02
N GLN A 10 0.04 13.14 12.32
CA GLN A 10 -1.21 13.71 12.82
C GLN A 10 -1.99 12.76 13.72
N SER A 11 -1.87 11.44 13.50
CA SER A 11 -2.64 10.44 14.23
C SER A 11 -1.81 9.56 15.16
N ASP A 12 -0.47 9.70 15.15
CA ASP A 12 0.50 8.86 15.87
C ASP A 12 0.37 7.36 15.54
N LYS A 13 -0.21 7.06 14.37
CA LYS A 13 -0.43 5.69 13.89
C LYS A 13 0.61 5.33 12.85
N THR A 14 1.12 4.11 13.01
CA THR A 14 2.01 3.49 12.04
C THR A 14 1.21 2.69 11.03
N TYR A 15 1.30 3.11 9.77
CA TYR A 15 0.70 2.44 8.63
C TYR A 15 1.75 1.59 7.95
N ARG A 16 1.37 0.38 7.54
CA ARG A 16 2.19 -0.42 6.66
C ARG A 16 1.51 -0.51 5.31
N PHE A 17 2.31 -0.42 4.26
CA PHE A 17 1.84 -0.38 2.90
C PHE A 17 2.61 -1.38 2.07
N SER A 18 1.93 -2.07 1.15
CA SER A 18 2.55 -2.94 0.17
C SER A 18 2.10 -2.55 -1.22
N LEU A 19 3.07 -2.38 -2.11
CA LEU A 19 2.88 -2.14 -3.53
C LEU A 19 3.24 -3.38 -4.33
N THR A 20 2.44 -3.69 -5.35
CA THR A 20 2.74 -4.73 -6.33
C THR A 20 2.40 -4.20 -7.72
N VAL A 21 3.39 -4.16 -8.59
CA VAL A 21 3.21 -3.84 -10.01
C VAL A 21 2.87 -5.15 -10.74
N SER A 22 1.90 -5.10 -11.64
CA SER A 22 1.59 -6.24 -12.51
C SER A 22 2.75 -6.54 -13.48
N PRO A 23 2.89 -7.78 -13.98
CA PRO A 23 3.97 -8.14 -14.89
C PRO A 23 4.03 -7.30 -16.17
N ASP A 24 2.89 -6.78 -16.63
CA ASP A 24 2.74 -5.90 -17.79
C ASP A 24 3.05 -4.42 -17.48
N GLY A 25 3.22 -4.03 -16.21
CA GLY A 25 3.47 -2.65 -15.81
C GLY A 25 2.25 -1.72 -15.84
N GLU A 26 1.07 -2.24 -16.20
CA GLU A 26 -0.15 -1.45 -16.43
C GLU A 26 -0.98 -1.22 -15.17
N LYS A 27 -0.77 -2.04 -14.12
CA LYS A 27 -1.54 -1.98 -12.88
C LYS A 27 -0.61 -1.89 -11.67
N LEU A 28 -0.96 -1.00 -10.76
CA LEU A 28 -0.36 -0.93 -9.43
C LEU A 28 -1.40 -1.32 -8.40
N THR A 29 -1.16 -2.41 -7.68
CA THR A 29 -1.98 -2.80 -6.53
C THR A 29 -1.36 -2.24 -5.27
N ALA A 30 -2.12 -1.40 -4.59
CA ALA A 30 -1.80 -0.73 -3.34
C ALA A 30 -2.61 -1.36 -2.21
N ARG A 31 -1.94 -1.75 -1.12
CA ARG A 31 -2.61 -2.30 0.06
C ARG A 31 -2.07 -1.66 1.33
N GLY A 32 -2.88 -0.84 1.97
CA GLY A 32 -2.60 -0.25 3.28
C GLY A 32 -3.23 -1.07 4.40
N TYR A 33 -2.55 -1.18 5.54
CA TYR A 33 -3.05 -1.86 6.73
C TYR A 33 -2.58 -1.15 8.01
N ILE A 34 -3.47 -1.11 9.02
CA ILE A 34 -3.23 -0.50 10.34
C ILE A 34 -2.91 -1.63 11.32
N GLY A 35 -1.74 -1.60 11.95
CA GLY A 35 -1.29 -2.67 12.84
C GLY A 35 -0.91 -3.93 12.05
N ILE A 36 -1.83 -4.89 11.95
CA ILE A 36 -1.62 -6.16 11.23
C ILE A 36 -2.16 -6.11 9.79
N SER A 37 -1.50 -6.82 8.88
CA SER A 37 -1.88 -6.88 7.47
C SER A 37 -3.29 -7.39 7.21
N ALA A 38 -3.99 -8.00 8.17
CA ALA A 38 -5.35 -8.49 7.96
C ALA A 38 -6.40 -7.35 7.81
N ILE A 39 -6.19 -6.20 8.46
CA ILE A 39 -7.17 -5.08 8.48
C ILE A 39 -6.77 -4.04 7.44
N GLY A 40 -6.67 -4.48 6.18
CA GLY A 40 -6.22 -3.63 5.07
C GLY A 40 -7.17 -3.71 3.87
N ARG A 41 -7.33 -2.59 3.17
CA ARG A 41 -8.09 -2.51 1.90
C ARG A 41 -7.13 -2.48 0.73
N ASN A 42 -7.51 -3.17 -0.34
CA ASN A 42 -6.79 -3.12 -1.60
C ASN A 42 -7.37 -2.02 -2.48
N GLN A 43 -6.50 -1.32 -3.19
CA GLN A 43 -6.85 -0.42 -4.29
C GLN A 43 -5.99 -0.78 -5.49
N THR A 44 -6.59 -0.78 -6.68
CA THR A 44 -5.90 -1.01 -7.94
C THR A 44 -5.89 0.30 -8.71
N TRP A 45 -4.71 0.79 -9.06
CA TRP A 45 -4.53 1.93 -9.93
C TRP A 45 -4.10 1.46 -11.32
N TYR A 46 -4.69 2.06 -12.34
CA TYR A 46 -4.33 1.83 -13.73
C TYR A 46 -3.33 2.91 -14.14
N ARG A 47 -2.28 2.50 -14.86
CA ARG A 47 -1.29 3.43 -15.40
C ARG A 47 -2.00 4.40 -16.35
N VAL A 48 -1.75 5.69 -16.18
CA VAL A 48 -2.22 6.73 -17.09
C VAL A 48 -1.33 6.70 -18.33
N LYS A 49 -1.91 6.81 -19.53
CA LYS A 49 -1.18 6.88 -20.79
C LYS A 49 -0.57 8.25 -21.02
#